data_AF-A0A014QVB0-F1
#
_entry.id   AF-A0A014QVB0-F1
#
_cell.length_a   1.000
_cell.length_b   1.000
_cell.length_c   1.000
_cell.angle_alpha   90.00
_cell.angle_beta   90.00
_cell.angle_gamma   90.00
#
_symmetry.space_group_name_H-M   'P 1'
#
loop_
_entity.id
_entity.type
_entity.pdbx_description
1 polymer ?
#
loop_
_entity_poly.entity_id
_entity_poly.type
_entity_poly.pdbx_seq_one_letter_code
_entity_poly.pdbx_strand_id
1 'polypeptide(L)'
;MPPFHPIRILPHGSQFIVRSNPCSRSYHTAIAKFTTIDPKRIPVSYNTGIMIGEPEESYVYVEPEIGNAIQLAIVRQLGPNATSRFKTLALQFHHDSHHFAHESVPLPRIDIFRNLGRPNCDSTCSPATLWLSGNWHAITLDGTPDESFERMSRESACELRGALERLKNS
;
A
#
# COMPACT_ATOMS: atom_id res chain seq x y z
N MET A 1 -48.51 48.39 21.63
CA MET A 1 -47.59 48.15 20.49
C MET A 1 -46.17 48.35 20.98
N PRO A 2 -45.30 47.32 20.94
CA PRO A 2 -43.90 47.45 21.37
C PRO A 2 -43.02 48.02 20.23
N PRO A 3 -41.85 48.63 20.54
CA PRO A 3 -41.00 49.29 19.54
C PRO A 3 -40.12 48.30 18.75
N PHE A 4 -39.84 48.67 17.50
CA PHE A 4 -38.97 47.94 16.58
C PHE A 4 -37.48 48.18 16.89
N HIS A 5 -36.70 47.10 16.96
CA HIS A 5 -35.23 47.16 16.97
C HIS A 5 -34.68 46.83 15.57
N PRO A 6 -33.58 47.47 15.13
CA PRO A 6 -33.01 47.26 13.80
C PRO A 6 -32.39 45.86 13.66
N ILE A 7 -32.76 45.17 12.58
CA ILE A 7 -32.20 43.88 12.17
C ILE A 7 -30.76 44.09 11.69
N ARG A 8 -29.80 43.45 12.36
CA ARG A 8 -28.40 43.42 11.95
C ARG A 8 -28.22 42.30 10.92
N ILE A 9 -27.88 42.66 9.69
CA ILE A 9 -27.56 41.72 8.60
C ILE A 9 -26.24 41.01 8.92
N LEU A 10 -26.25 39.67 8.83
CA LEU A 10 -25.11 38.78 8.99
C LEU A 10 -24.09 38.95 7.85
N PRO A 11 -22.77 38.85 8.08
CA PRO A 11 -21.88 38.27 7.09
C PRO A 11 -22.04 36.74 7.13
N HIS A 12 -22.76 36.20 6.14
CA HIS A 12 -22.63 34.80 5.75
C HIS A 12 -21.25 34.60 5.12
N GLY A 13 -20.42 33.77 5.73
CA GLY A 13 -19.10 33.48 5.18
C GLY A 13 -18.19 32.71 6.12
N SER A 14 -18.71 31.66 6.77
CA SER A 14 -17.84 30.60 7.26
C SER A 14 -18.33 29.33 6.58
N GLN A 15 -17.76 29.07 5.41
CA GLN A 15 -17.75 27.73 4.85
C GLN A 15 -16.98 26.88 5.86
N PHE A 16 -17.69 26.29 6.82
CA PHE A 16 -17.27 25.01 7.34
C PHE A 16 -17.19 24.11 6.10
N ILE A 17 -15.97 23.95 5.57
CA ILE A 17 -15.66 22.82 4.72
C ILE A 17 -15.84 21.63 5.64
N VAL A 18 -17.07 21.11 5.70
CA VAL A 18 -17.28 19.70 5.90
C VAL A 18 -16.48 19.07 4.77
N ARG A 19 -15.28 18.56 5.08
CA ARG A 19 -14.57 17.65 4.20
C ARG A 19 -15.44 16.40 4.08
N SER A 20 -16.46 16.49 3.23
CA SER A 20 -17.28 15.39 2.79
C SER A 20 -16.48 14.66 1.73
N ASN A 21 -15.74 13.66 2.18
CA ASN A 21 -15.99 12.26 1.81
C ASN A 21 -14.87 11.41 2.42
N PRO A 22 -15.17 10.25 3.04
CA PRO A 22 -14.20 9.18 3.09
C PRO A 22 -13.98 8.77 1.63
N CYS A 23 -13.06 9.43 0.95
CA CYS A 23 -12.93 9.34 -0.50
C CYS A 23 -12.57 7.89 -0.81
N SER A 24 -13.46 7.20 -1.51
CA SER A 24 -13.23 5.85 -1.99
C SER A 24 -11.87 5.83 -2.69
N ARG A 25 -10.93 5.03 -2.17
CA ARG A 25 -9.65 4.78 -2.81
C ARG A 25 -9.95 4.20 -4.19
N SER A 26 -9.67 4.96 -5.24
CA SER A 26 -9.88 4.53 -6.63
C SER A 26 -8.67 3.72 -7.07
N TYR A 27 -8.92 2.51 -7.55
CA TYR A 27 -7.89 1.70 -8.17
C TYR A 27 -8.32 1.30 -9.57
N HIS A 28 -7.34 1.01 -10.41
CA HIS A 28 -7.55 0.46 -11.74
C HIS A 28 -6.76 -0.82 -11.89
N THR A 29 -7.30 -1.77 -12.63
CA THR A 29 -6.59 -3.00 -12.98
C THR A 29 -5.49 -2.69 -13.99
N ALA A 30 -4.31 -3.23 -13.75
CA ALA A 30 -3.19 -3.17 -14.67
C ALA A 30 -2.42 -4.50 -14.67
N ILE A 31 -1.42 -4.58 -15.54
CA ILE A 31 -0.52 -5.73 -15.62
C ILE A 31 0.85 -5.31 -15.10
N ALA A 32 1.40 -6.11 -14.19
CA ALA A 32 2.79 -6.05 -13.77
C ALA A 32 3.56 -7.25 -14.31
N LYS A 33 4.88 -7.10 -14.42
CA LYS A 33 5.78 -8.21 -14.69
C LYS A 33 6.41 -8.64 -13.38
N PHE A 34 6.11 -9.86 -12.94
CA PHE A 34 6.76 -10.45 -11.79
C PHE A 34 7.92 -11.34 -12.24
N THR A 35 9.09 -11.14 -11.65
CA THR A 35 10.28 -11.94 -11.94
C THR A 35 10.79 -12.58 -10.64
N THR A 36 10.99 -13.90 -10.67
CA THR A 36 11.48 -14.68 -9.52
C THR A 36 12.52 -15.69 -9.97
N ILE A 37 13.07 -16.44 -9.03
CA ILE A 37 14.08 -17.48 -9.26
C ILE A 37 13.40 -18.85 -9.16
N ASP A 38 13.53 -19.67 -10.19
CA ASP A 38 13.02 -21.04 -10.19
C ASP A 38 13.89 -21.99 -9.32
N PRO A 39 13.47 -23.25 -9.10
CA PRO A 39 14.27 -24.22 -8.33
C PRO A 39 15.66 -24.51 -8.93
N LYS A 40 15.87 -24.24 -10.22
CA LYS A 40 17.15 -24.39 -10.94
C LYS A 40 18.02 -23.14 -10.85
N ARG A 41 17.60 -22.13 -10.07
CA ARG A 41 18.24 -20.82 -9.92
C ARG A 41 18.24 -19.97 -11.18
N ILE A 42 17.27 -20.18 -12.07
CA ILE A 42 17.10 -19.40 -13.30
C ILE A 42 16.02 -18.34 -13.08
N PRO A 43 16.26 -17.07 -13.48
CA PRO A 43 15.22 -16.05 -13.49
C PRO A 43 14.08 -16.44 -14.42
N VAL A 44 12.86 -16.42 -13.90
CA VAL A 44 11.63 -16.65 -14.65
C VAL A 44 10.69 -15.46 -14.46
N SER A 45 10.07 -15.02 -15.55
CA SER A 45 9.14 -13.89 -15.54
C SER A 45 7.76 -14.30 -16.02
N TYR A 46 6.72 -13.75 -15.42
CA TYR A 46 5.35 -13.87 -15.89
C TYR A 46 4.55 -12.59 -15.60
N ASN A 47 3.48 -12.40 -16.37
CA ASN A 47 2.57 -11.28 -16.17
C ASN A 47 1.60 -11.62 -15.04
N THR A 48 1.31 -10.65 -14.18
CA THR A 48 0.33 -10.77 -13.09
C THR A 48 -0.58 -9.55 -13.07
N GLY A 49 -1.83 -9.76 -12.68
CA GLY A 49 -2.78 -8.67 -12.46
C GLY A 49 -2.44 -7.90 -11.20
N ILE A 50 -2.49 -6.57 -11.29
CA ILE A 50 -2.34 -5.68 -10.15
C ILE A 50 -3.51 -4.71 -10.10
N MET A 51 -3.77 -4.14 -8.93
CA MET A 51 -4.59 -2.95 -8.79
C MET A 51 -3.69 -1.81 -8.37
N ILE A 52 -3.73 -0.70 -9.10
CA ILE A 52 -2.86 0.45 -8.85
C ILE A 52 -3.71 1.70 -8.73
N GLY A 53 -3.28 2.65 -7.88
CA GLY A 53 -3.97 3.92 -7.69
C GLY A 53 -3.90 4.86 -8.89
N GLU A 54 -4.18 6.13 -8.66
CA GLU A 54 -3.90 7.24 -9.58
C GLU A 54 -2.40 7.59 -9.60
N PRO A 55 -1.89 8.30 -10.63
CA PRO A 55 -0.45 8.60 -10.76
C PRO A 55 0.21 9.26 -9.55
N GLU A 56 -0.54 10.08 -8.81
CA GLU A 56 -0.07 10.77 -7.59
C GLU A 56 -0.09 9.86 -6.34
N GLU A 57 -0.74 8.71 -6.43
CA GLU A 57 -0.85 7.76 -5.33
C GLU A 57 0.35 6.79 -5.33
N SER A 58 0.70 6.30 -4.15
CA SER A 58 1.95 5.60 -3.87
C SER A 58 1.71 4.17 -3.38
N TYR A 59 0.75 3.47 -4.00
CA TYR A 59 0.43 2.08 -3.66
C TYR A 59 0.11 1.19 -4.87
N VAL A 60 0.30 -0.10 -4.67
CA VAL A 60 -0.06 -1.19 -5.57
C VAL A 60 -0.63 -2.34 -4.75
N TYR A 61 -1.69 -2.99 -5.22
CA TYR A 61 -2.17 -4.26 -4.68
C TYR A 61 -1.81 -5.41 -5.63
N VAL A 62 -1.37 -6.52 -5.05
CA VAL A 62 -1.01 -7.76 -5.73
C VAL A 62 -1.76 -8.92 -5.12
N GLU A 63 -1.95 -9.97 -5.92
CA GLU A 63 -2.54 -11.22 -5.43
C GLU A 63 -1.69 -11.78 -4.26
N PRO A 64 -2.32 -12.36 -3.22
CA PRO A 64 -1.60 -12.94 -2.09
C PRO A 64 -0.50 -13.93 -2.49
N GLU A 65 -0.73 -14.70 -3.55
CA GLU A 65 0.22 -15.65 -4.13
C GLU A 65 1.53 -14.96 -4.54
N ILE A 66 1.45 -13.77 -5.14
CA ILE A 66 2.59 -12.97 -5.55
C ILE A 66 3.33 -12.42 -4.33
N GLY A 67 2.61 -11.83 -3.38
CA GLY A 67 3.22 -11.29 -2.16
C GLY A 67 3.90 -12.36 -1.31
N ASN A 68 3.27 -13.53 -1.18
CA ASN A 68 3.86 -14.70 -0.49
C ASN A 68 5.08 -15.25 -1.25
N ALA A 69 5.02 -15.30 -2.58
CA ALA A 69 6.16 -15.71 -3.41
C ALA A 69 7.35 -14.75 -3.24
N ILE A 70 7.10 -13.45 -3.13
CA ILE A 70 8.13 -12.43 -2.84
C ILE A 70 8.80 -12.74 -1.50
N GLN A 71 7.99 -12.84 -0.43
CA GLN A 71 8.50 -13.13 0.90
C GLN A 71 9.33 -14.42 0.92
N LEU A 72 8.78 -15.53 0.40
CA LEU A 72 9.43 -16.82 0.42
C LEU A 72 10.77 -16.81 -0.32
N ALA A 73 10.85 -16.16 -1.48
CA ALA A 73 12.08 -16.11 -2.26
C ALA A 73 13.14 -15.20 -1.61
N ILE A 74 12.76 -14.13 -0.92
CA ILE A 74 13.69 -13.29 -0.15
C ILE A 74 14.23 -14.07 1.05
N VAL A 75 13.36 -14.73 1.83
CA VAL A 75 13.76 -15.56 2.99
C VAL A 75 14.70 -16.68 2.57
N ARG A 76 14.44 -17.32 1.43
CA ARG A 76 15.33 -18.38 0.89
C ARG A 76 16.72 -17.87 0.52
N GLN A 77 16.84 -16.63 0.06
CA GLN A 77 18.12 -16.05 -0.35
C GLN A 77 18.91 -15.46 0.81
N LEU A 78 18.24 -14.85 1.79
CA LEU A 78 18.86 -14.21 2.95
C LEU A 78 19.05 -15.16 4.14
N GLY A 79 18.42 -16.34 4.10
CA GLY A 79 18.48 -17.36 5.14
C GLY A 79 17.40 -17.17 6.23
N PRO A 80 17.22 -18.18 7.12
CA PRO A 80 16.11 -18.22 8.09
C PRO A 80 16.14 -17.12 9.16
N ASN A 81 17.25 -16.37 9.30
CA ASN A 81 17.31 -15.17 10.15
C ASN A 81 16.54 -14.00 9.53
N ALA A 82 16.22 -14.06 8.24
CA ALA A 82 15.19 -13.25 7.61
C ALA A 82 13.81 -13.82 7.97
N THR A 83 13.33 -13.44 9.15
CA THR A 83 11.94 -12.98 9.36
C THR A 83 10.79 -13.90 8.89
N SER A 84 10.67 -15.10 9.47
CA SER A 84 9.56 -16.06 9.22
C SER A 84 8.18 -15.68 9.79
N ARG A 85 7.96 -14.43 10.25
CA ARG A 85 6.73 -14.08 10.99
C ARG A 85 6.18 -12.67 10.77
N PHE A 86 6.73 -11.91 9.83
CA PHE A 86 6.35 -10.51 9.71
C PHE A 86 5.11 -10.38 8.81
N LYS A 87 4.13 -9.61 9.31
CA LYS A 87 2.96 -9.17 8.53
C LYS A 87 3.35 -8.21 7.40
N THR A 88 4.60 -7.76 7.41
CA THR A 88 5.17 -6.80 6.47
C THR A 88 6.56 -7.23 6.02
N LEU A 89 6.99 -6.75 4.86
CA LEU A 89 8.32 -6.96 4.32
C LEU A 89 8.85 -5.66 3.72
N ALA A 90 10.06 -5.26 4.10
CA ALA A 90 10.71 -4.08 3.55
C ALA A 90 11.15 -4.32 2.10
N LEU A 91 10.88 -3.36 1.24
CA LEU A 91 11.24 -3.29 -0.17
C LEU A 91 11.79 -1.90 -0.50
N GLN A 92 12.31 -1.75 -1.71
CA GLN A 92 12.64 -0.48 -2.34
C GLN A 92 11.91 -0.39 -3.67
N PHE A 93 11.42 0.80 -3.99
CA PHE A 93 10.90 1.14 -5.30
C PHE A 93 11.96 1.92 -6.09
N HIS A 94 12.39 1.37 -7.21
CA HIS A 94 13.37 1.97 -8.10
C HIS A 94 12.64 2.82 -9.15
N HIS A 95 12.78 4.14 -9.06
CA HIS A 95 12.02 5.08 -9.89
C HIS A 95 12.43 5.01 -11.37
N ASP A 96 13.70 4.78 -11.69
CA ASP A 96 14.17 4.79 -13.10
C ASP A 96 13.69 3.57 -13.90
N SER A 97 13.40 2.47 -13.22
CA SER A 97 12.99 1.20 -13.84
C SER A 97 11.64 0.69 -13.38
N HIS A 98 10.92 1.50 -12.59
CA HIS A 98 9.57 1.26 -12.08
C HIS A 98 9.37 -0.14 -11.49
N HIS A 99 10.23 -0.55 -10.56
CA HIS A 99 10.09 -1.87 -9.96
C HIS A 99 10.29 -1.86 -8.45
N PHE A 100 9.64 -2.80 -7.78
CA PHE A 100 9.89 -3.10 -6.38
C PHE A 100 10.81 -4.31 -6.24
N ALA A 101 11.84 -4.20 -5.41
CA ALA A 101 12.74 -5.29 -5.04
C ALA A 101 13.17 -5.17 -3.58
N HIS A 102 13.82 -6.19 -3.03
CA HIS A 102 14.46 -6.08 -1.73
C HIS A 102 15.84 -5.45 -1.88
N GLU A 103 16.24 -4.59 -0.94
CA GLU A 103 17.52 -3.86 -1.01
C GLU A 103 18.74 -4.75 -1.23
N SER A 104 18.77 -5.90 -0.53
CA SER A 104 19.92 -6.81 -0.57
C SER A 104 19.88 -7.86 -1.69
N VAL A 105 18.73 -8.06 -2.37
CA VAL A 105 18.60 -9.09 -3.41
C VAL A 105 17.81 -8.58 -4.61
N PRO A 106 18.34 -8.68 -5.85
CA PRO A 106 17.71 -8.09 -7.03
C PRO A 106 16.45 -8.84 -7.50
N LEU A 107 16.26 -10.08 -7.05
CA LEU A 107 15.09 -10.90 -7.29
C LEU A 107 14.63 -11.51 -5.97
N PRO A 108 13.33 -11.79 -5.80
CA PRO A 108 12.23 -11.50 -6.72
C PRO A 108 11.96 -10.00 -6.82
N ARG A 109 11.36 -9.58 -7.94
CA ARG A 109 10.94 -8.19 -8.17
C ARG A 109 9.64 -8.11 -8.93
N ILE A 110 8.94 -6.98 -8.81
CA ILE A 110 7.73 -6.68 -9.57
C ILE A 110 7.89 -5.35 -10.29
N ASP A 111 7.90 -5.40 -11.61
CA ASP A 111 8.00 -4.25 -12.51
C ASP A 111 6.57 -3.78 -12.87
N ILE A 112 6.30 -2.48 -12.72
CA ILE A 112 5.03 -1.83 -13.06
C ILE A 112 5.21 -0.85 -14.22
N PHE A 113 4.12 -0.51 -14.90
CA PHE A 113 4.16 0.25 -16.16
C PHE A 113 4.44 1.76 -15.98
N ARG A 114 4.47 2.27 -14.75
CA ARG A 114 4.62 3.70 -14.48
C ARG A 114 5.31 3.98 -13.15
N ASN A 115 5.75 5.22 -12.98
CA ASN A 115 6.24 5.71 -11.72
C ASN A 115 5.10 5.85 -10.69
N LEU A 116 5.45 5.85 -9.41
CA LEU A 116 4.55 6.17 -8.31
C LEU A 116 4.84 7.58 -7.78
N GLY A 117 3.87 8.18 -7.09
CA GLY A 117 4.02 9.49 -6.44
C GLY A 117 5.30 9.51 -5.60
N ARG A 118 6.28 10.32 -6.02
CA ARG A 118 7.62 10.38 -5.42
C ARG A 118 7.55 11.22 -4.14
N PRO A 119 7.90 10.66 -2.96
CA PRO A 119 8.13 11.50 -1.78
C PRO A 119 9.25 12.48 -2.11
N ASN A 120 9.08 13.78 -1.82
CA ASN A 120 9.99 14.89 -2.17
C ASN A 120 11.48 14.62 -1.80
N CYS A 121 12.18 13.86 -2.60
CA CYS A 121 13.56 13.44 -2.38
C CYS A 121 14.24 13.15 -3.71
N ASP A 122 15.45 13.69 -3.92
CA ASP A 122 16.24 13.48 -5.14
C ASP A 122 16.81 12.05 -5.28
N SER A 123 16.44 11.12 -4.38
CA SER A 123 16.84 9.71 -4.44
C SER A 123 16.21 8.97 -5.63
N THR A 124 17.00 8.12 -6.29
CA THR A 124 16.55 7.21 -7.37
C THR A 124 15.69 6.05 -6.83
N CYS A 125 15.70 5.83 -5.51
CA CYS A 125 14.93 4.80 -4.84
C CYS A 125 14.11 5.39 -3.68
N SER A 126 12.88 4.90 -3.51
CA SER A 126 12.06 5.16 -2.33
C SER A 126 11.91 3.89 -1.48
N PRO A 127 11.97 3.98 -0.15
CA PRO A 127 11.63 2.86 0.72
C PRO A 127 10.16 2.47 0.52
N ALA A 128 9.86 1.18 0.63
CA ALA A 128 8.52 0.65 0.44
C ALA A 128 8.25 -0.53 1.39
N THR A 129 6.98 -0.75 1.69
CA THR A 129 6.52 -1.86 2.54
C THR A 129 5.53 -2.73 1.78
N LEU A 130 5.80 -4.03 1.72
CA LEU A 130 4.84 -5.07 1.32
C LEU A 130 4.06 -5.56 2.54
N TRP A 131 2.74 -5.42 2.51
CA TRP A 131 1.79 -5.83 3.54
C TRP A 131 1.18 -7.20 3.17
N LEU A 132 1.49 -8.22 3.97
CA LEU A 132 1.20 -9.63 3.68
C LEU A 132 -0.11 -10.14 4.33
N SER A 133 -1.10 -9.27 4.50
CA SER A 133 -2.37 -9.61 5.14
C SER A 133 -3.57 -9.18 4.30
N GLY A 134 -4.76 -9.68 4.63
CA GLY A 134 -6.00 -9.42 3.91
C GLY A 134 -6.14 -10.17 2.58
N ASN A 135 -7.19 -9.84 1.82
CA ASN A 135 -7.51 -10.54 0.56
C ASN A 135 -6.58 -10.14 -0.59
N TRP A 136 -5.99 -8.96 -0.51
CA TRP A 136 -4.98 -8.44 -1.41
C TRP A 136 -3.80 -7.96 -0.60
N HIS A 137 -2.59 -8.30 -1.04
CA HIS A 137 -1.37 -7.80 -0.45
C HIS A 137 -1.09 -6.41 -1.02
N ALA A 138 -0.77 -5.46 -0.15
CA ALA A 138 -0.47 -4.09 -0.56
C ALA A 138 1.04 -3.88 -0.64
N ILE A 139 1.49 -3.00 -1.51
CA ILE A 139 2.84 -2.43 -1.52
C ILE A 139 2.66 -0.92 -1.49
N THR A 140 3.24 -0.24 -0.52
CA THR A 140 3.16 1.22 -0.37
C THR A 140 4.54 1.84 -0.29
N LEU A 141 4.74 3.05 -0.81
CA LEU A 141 5.95 3.81 -0.51
C LEU A 141 5.89 4.34 0.93
N ASP A 142 6.98 4.20 1.68
CA ASP A 142 7.03 4.59 3.07
C ASP A 142 7.01 6.12 3.23
N GLY A 143 6.42 6.62 4.32
CA GLY A 143 6.27 8.05 4.56
C GLY A 143 5.16 8.74 3.75
N THR A 144 4.35 7.97 3.02
CA THR A 144 3.21 8.49 2.24
C THR A 144 1.89 8.32 2.99
N PRO A 145 0.84 9.10 2.65
CA PRO A 145 -0.51 8.89 3.19
C PRO A 145 -1.04 7.47 2.97
N ASP A 146 -0.60 6.80 1.89
CA ASP A 146 -1.01 5.43 1.56
C ASP A 146 -0.43 4.39 2.51
N GLU A 147 0.83 4.56 2.90
CA GLU A 147 1.44 3.73 3.94
C GLU A 147 0.72 3.89 5.29
N SER A 148 0.36 5.11 5.65
CA SER A 148 -0.37 5.39 6.89
C SER A 148 -1.77 4.80 6.86
N PHE A 149 -2.45 4.90 5.71
CA PHE A 149 -3.75 4.28 5.51
C PHE A 149 -3.68 2.75 5.65
N GLU A 150 -2.74 2.09 4.97
CA GLU A 150 -2.60 0.64 5.03
C GLU A 150 -2.31 0.17 6.46
N ARG A 151 -1.39 0.82 7.16
CA ARG A 151 -1.11 0.53 8.57
C ARG A 151 -2.39 0.52 9.42
N MET A 152 -3.13 1.63 9.40
CA MET A 152 -4.37 1.78 10.17
C MET A 152 -5.41 0.73 9.76
N SER A 153 -5.58 0.50 8.46
CA SER A 153 -6.51 -0.49 7.93
C SER A 153 -6.21 -1.90 8.45
N ARG A 154 -4.92 -2.32 8.43
CA ARG A 154 -4.52 -3.65 8.88
C ARG A 154 -4.61 -3.82 10.40
N GLU A 155 -4.32 -2.76 11.15
CA GLU A 155 -4.47 -2.73 12.61
C GLU A 155 -5.94 -2.87 13.01
N SER A 156 -6.83 -2.04 12.45
CA SER A 156 -8.27 -2.11 12.72
C SER A 156 -8.86 -3.48 12.33
N ALA A 157 -8.44 -4.07 11.21
CA ALA A 157 -8.89 -5.41 10.82
C ALA A 157 -8.48 -6.49 11.84
N CYS A 158 -7.30 -6.37 12.45
CA CYS A 158 -6.87 -7.29 13.51
C CYS A 158 -7.73 -7.14 14.77
N GLU A 159 -8.05 -5.92 15.18
CA GLU A 159 -8.90 -5.65 16.34
C GLU A 159 -10.33 -6.16 16.13
N LEU A 160 -10.92 -5.88 14.97
CA LEU A 160 -12.26 -6.34 14.59
C LEU A 160 -12.35 -7.86 14.57
N ARG A 161 -11.31 -8.56 14.07
CA ARG A 161 -11.25 -10.02 14.12
C ARG A 161 -11.30 -10.53 15.57
N GLY A 162 -10.53 -9.91 16.46
CA GLY A 162 -10.53 -10.24 17.88
C GLY A 162 -11.90 -10.03 18.54
N ALA A 163 -12.58 -8.94 18.21
CA ALA A 163 -13.93 -8.65 18.70
C ALA A 163 -14.95 -9.68 18.19
N LEU A 164 -14.91 -10.03 16.91
CA LEU A 164 -15.82 -11.01 16.30
C LEU A 164 -15.68 -12.40 16.93
N GLU A 165 -14.45 -12.85 17.22
CA GLU A 165 -14.21 -14.13 17.89
C GLU A 165 -14.78 -14.17 19.31
N ARG A 166 -14.79 -13.04 20.02
CA ARG A 166 -15.44 -12.95 21.34
C ARG A 166 -16.96 -13.05 21.24
N LEU A 167 -17.55 -12.42 20.23
CA LEU A 167 -18.99 -12.48 19.97
C LEU A 167 -19.46 -13.88 19.60
N LYS A 168 -18.65 -14.68 18.89
CA LYS A 168 -19.01 -16.06 18.53
C LYS A 168 -19.17 -16.99 19.73
N ASN A 169 -18.51 -16.68 20.85
CA ASN A 169 -18.51 -17.48 22.07
C ASN A 169 -19.39 -16.86 23.19
N SER A 170 -20.26 -15.92 22.84
CA SER A 170 -21.23 -15.27 23.73
C SER A 170 -22.61 -15.91 23.55
#